data_AF-A0A183XBH0-F1
#
_entry.id   AF-A0A183XBH0-F1
#
_cell.length_a   1.000
_cell.length_b   1.000
_cell.length_c   1.000
_cell.angle_alpha   90.00
_cell.angle_beta   90.00
_cell.angle_gamma   90.00
#
_symmetry.space_group_name_H-M   'P 1'
#
loop_
_entity.id
_entity.type
_entity.pdbx_description
1 polymer ?
#
loop_
_entity_poly.entity_id
_entity_poly.type
_entity_poly.pdbx_seq_one_letter_code
_entity_poly.pdbx_strand_id
1 'polypeptide(L)'
;MIVTKQISSSVVFAATFVLLLLCLLGCEVWAQFEPNRECFCKLQGIIDDCRCTAESIDDFNNYEVFPILQKLLTRDFFRFYKVNMEKTCPFWPDDRQCLSKECGIGYCDDEVPSGLKQPASISVVRSELIRTSLKNDSLITQIGGTDSTCEKEESNAFDPLDTTLTEGDRRQLNDMDWHDENEDKFCDFEDEGSADMHYVDLSRNPERYTGYKGDSAQKVWTCIYQENCFKPNMKFDKNFLVHPNSFGMCFEKRVFYRLISGLHSAITISIASNSFKSSHVGFGDGIWFRNTELFKNRFGTKWTPEGPQRLKNIYFVYLFELRALVKAAPYFRKELFYTGNPKEDAETRKTVEELMSTLKKFTDPFDETEMFTGVEATARELREEFRQHFFNISRIMDCVGCDKCRLWGKLQTHGMGTALKILFSDLPTSHYKTQDGIVHPPFQLTRNEVVSLFQSFGRYASSIREVDEFRRVLT
;
A
#
# COMPACT_ATOMS: atom_id res chain seq x y z
N MET A 1 -20.79 -66.60 -34.12
CA MET A 1 -20.42 -65.66 -35.20
C MET A 1 -19.76 -64.46 -34.54
N ILE A 2 -18.43 -64.37 -34.64
CA ILE A 2 -17.66 -63.28 -34.07
C ILE A 2 -17.90 -62.06 -34.96
N VAL A 3 -18.72 -61.13 -34.49
CA VAL A 3 -18.94 -59.84 -35.15
C VAL A 3 -17.70 -58.99 -34.90
N THR A 4 -16.73 -59.11 -35.80
CA THR A 4 -15.59 -58.19 -35.91
C THR A 4 -16.14 -56.82 -36.29
N LYS A 5 -16.34 -55.98 -35.26
CA LYS A 5 -16.79 -54.60 -35.39
C LYS A 5 -15.68 -53.82 -36.11
N GLN A 6 -15.81 -53.74 -37.43
CA GLN A 6 -14.91 -53.01 -38.32
C GLN A 6 -15.09 -51.52 -38.02
N ILE A 7 -14.29 -50.99 -37.09
CA ILE A 7 -14.25 -49.56 -36.79
C ILE A 7 -13.78 -48.88 -38.08
N SER A 8 -14.70 -48.17 -38.73
CA SER A 8 -14.47 -47.48 -39.98
C SER A 8 -13.26 -46.55 -39.84
N SER A 9 -12.31 -46.69 -40.77
CA SER A 9 -11.10 -45.86 -40.88
C SER A 9 -11.41 -44.36 -40.82
N SER A 10 -12.61 -43.96 -41.29
CA SER A 10 -13.09 -42.58 -41.26
C SER A 10 -13.24 -42.01 -39.84
N VAL A 11 -13.61 -42.83 -38.85
CA VAL A 11 -13.78 -42.38 -37.46
C VAL A 11 -12.42 -42.13 -36.79
N VAL A 12 -11.43 -42.96 -37.10
CA VAL A 12 -10.06 -42.78 -36.60
C VAL A 12 -9.44 -41.52 -37.20
N PHE A 13 -9.62 -41.28 -38.50
CA PHE A 13 -9.15 -40.04 -39.15
C PHE A 13 -9.83 -38.79 -38.61
N ALA A 14 -11.14 -38.83 -38.32
CA ALA A 14 -11.83 -37.69 -37.73
C ALA A 14 -11.31 -37.40 -36.31
N ALA A 15 -11.11 -38.43 -35.49
CA ALA A 15 -10.60 -38.27 -34.13
C ALA A 15 -9.16 -37.72 -34.11
N THR A 16 -8.28 -38.21 -34.99
CA THR A 16 -6.91 -37.71 -35.11
C THR A 16 -6.88 -36.28 -35.64
N PHE A 17 -7.74 -35.92 -36.59
CA PHE A 17 -7.84 -34.56 -37.12
C PHE A 17 -8.35 -33.56 -36.07
N VAL A 18 -9.33 -33.96 -35.24
CA VAL A 18 -9.81 -33.13 -34.12
C VAL A 18 -8.74 -32.98 -33.05
N LEU A 19 -7.99 -34.03 -32.71
CA LEU A 19 -6.84 -33.96 -31.81
C LEU A 19 -5.73 -33.07 -32.37
N LEU A 20 -5.46 -33.15 -33.68
CA LEU A 20 -4.46 -32.29 -34.33
C LEU A 20 -4.92 -30.83 -34.36
N LEU A 21 -6.20 -30.57 -34.63
CA LEU A 21 -6.80 -29.23 -34.55
C LEU A 21 -6.78 -28.71 -33.12
N LEU A 22 -7.09 -29.52 -32.11
CA LEU A 22 -6.99 -29.14 -30.70
C LEU A 22 -5.54 -28.93 -30.27
N CYS A 23 -4.58 -29.67 -30.81
CA CYS A 23 -3.15 -29.42 -30.59
C CYS A 23 -2.67 -28.18 -31.33
N LEU A 24 -3.13 -27.90 -32.55
CA LEU A 24 -2.74 -26.72 -33.33
C LEU A 24 -3.40 -25.44 -32.77
N LEU A 25 -4.69 -25.48 -32.42
CA LEU A 25 -5.37 -24.42 -31.69
C LEU A 25 -4.87 -24.30 -30.23
N GLY A 26 -4.40 -25.41 -29.66
CA GLY A 26 -3.80 -25.44 -28.32
C GLY A 26 -2.37 -24.92 -28.27
N CYS A 27 -1.61 -24.98 -29.37
CA CYS A 27 -0.20 -24.58 -29.36
C CYS A 27 0.02 -23.07 -29.55
N GLU A 28 -0.91 -22.30 -30.11
CA GLU A 28 -0.66 -20.86 -30.40
C GLU A 28 -0.88 -19.89 -29.21
N VAL A 29 -1.13 -20.35 -27.98
CA VAL A 29 -1.53 -19.43 -26.87
C VAL A 29 -0.67 -19.55 -25.60
N TRP A 30 0.40 -20.37 -25.59
CA TRP A 30 0.89 -20.90 -24.31
C TRP A 30 2.11 -20.23 -23.71
N ALA A 31 2.74 -19.23 -24.37
CA ALA A 31 3.76 -18.45 -23.69
C ALA A 31 3.75 -16.93 -23.97
N GLN A 32 3.92 -16.12 -22.92
CA GLN A 32 4.20 -14.68 -23.03
C GLN A 32 5.62 -14.44 -23.60
N PHE A 33 6.52 -15.41 -23.43
CA PHE A 33 7.86 -15.33 -23.99
C PHE A 33 8.14 -16.63 -24.75
N GLU A 34 7.80 -16.71 -26.04
CA GLU A 34 8.27 -17.80 -26.90
C GLU A 34 9.72 -17.54 -27.33
N PRO A 35 10.53 -18.60 -27.56
CA PRO A 35 11.94 -18.45 -27.96
C PRO A 35 12.17 -17.55 -29.18
N ASN A 36 11.17 -17.40 -30.06
CA ASN A 36 11.25 -16.60 -31.27
C ASN A 36 10.14 -15.52 -31.39
N ARG A 37 9.27 -15.36 -30.38
CA ARG A 37 8.22 -14.32 -30.31
C ARG A 37 7.92 -14.00 -28.84
N GLU A 38 8.79 -13.20 -28.23
CA GLU A 38 8.61 -12.72 -26.87
C GLU A 38 7.49 -11.67 -26.78
N CYS A 39 6.23 -12.09 -26.95
CA CYS A 39 5.10 -11.17 -27.01
C CYS A 39 4.38 -11.00 -25.67
N PHE A 40 4.18 -9.74 -25.25
CA PHE A 40 3.35 -9.36 -24.11
C PHE A 40 1.84 -9.61 -24.35
N CYS A 41 1.48 -10.55 -25.25
CA CYS A 41 0.14 -10.84 -25.73
C CYS A 41 -0.88 -11.10 -24.59
N LYS A 42 -0.45 -11.66 -23.45
CA LYS A 42 -1.34 -11.91 -22.30
C LYS A 42 -1.61 -10.68 -21.42
N LEU A 43 -0.75 -9.66 -21.52
CA LEU A 43 -0.97 -8.36 -20.88
C LEU A 43 -1.85 -7.45 -21.76
N GLN A 44 -1.81 -7.63 -23.08
CA GLN A 44 -2.73 -6.99 -24.02
C GLN A 44 -4.15 -7.48 -23.76
N GLY A 45 -5.01 -6.61 -23.25
CA GLY A 45 -6.40 -6.94 -22.92
C GLY A 45 -6.95 -6.11 -21.78
N ILE A 46 -8.19 -6.42 -21.41
CA ILE A 46 -8.92 -5.83 -20.29
C ILE A 46 -8.20 -6.23 -18.99
N ILE A 47 -7.90 -5.24 -18.14
CA ILE A 47 -7.53 -5.53 -16.76
C ILE A 47 -8.81 -5.97 -16.07
N ASP A 48 -8.85 -7.21 -15.57
CA ASP A 48 -10.03 -7.74 -14.89
C ASP A 48 -10.52 -6.70 -13.85
N ASP A 49 -11.80 -6.38 -13.89
CA ASP A 49 -12.49 -5.37 -13.06
C ASP A 49 -12.30 -3.88 -13.48
N CYS A 50 -11.75 -3.58 -14.68
CA CYS A 50 -11.73 -2.23 -15.29
C CYS A 50 -11.99 -2.32 -16.80
N ARG A 51 -12.66 -1.35 -17.42
CA ARG A 51 -12.83 -1.29 -18.90
C ARG A 51 -11.59 -0.80 -19.68
N CYS A 52 -10.45 -0.71 -19.01
CA CYS A 52 -9.21 -0.17 -19.54
C CYS A 52 -8.24 -1.27 -20.01
N THR A 53 -7.38 -0.94 -20.98
CA THR A 53 -6.31 -1.82 -21.46
C THR A 53 -4.96 -1.42 -20.88
N ALA A 54 -4.04 -2.37 -20.71
CA ALA A 54 -2.69 -2.08 -20.25
C ALA A 54 -1.98 -1.03 -21.12
N GLU A 55 -2.18 -1.06 -22.44
CA GLU A 55 -1.61 -0.08 -23.38
C GLU A 55 -2.10 1.34 -23.12
N SER A 56 -3.40 1.52 -22.88
CA SER A 56 -3.96 2.85 -22.56
C SER A 56 -3.40 3.43 -21.26
N ILE A 57 -3.10 2.57 -20.28
CA ILE A 57 -2.50 2.98 -19.01
C ILE A 57 -1.02 3.26 -19.18
N ASP A 58 -0.30 2.46 -19.96
CA ASP A 58 1.11 2.68 -20.26
C ASP A 58 1.31 4.08 -20.88
N ASP A 59 0.52 4.43 -21.89
CA ASP A 59 0.61 5.73 -22.56
C ASP A 59 0.25 6.88 -21.59
N PHE A 60 -0.88 6.76 -20.89
CA PHE A 60 -1.32 7.79 -19.95
C PHE A 60 -0.30 7.99 -18.81
N ASN A 61 0.22 6.90 -18.24
CA ASN A 61 1.22 6.95 -17.19
C ASN A 61 2.53 7.54 -17.70
N ASN A 62 3.08 7.01 -18.80
CA ASN A 62 4.43 7.34 -19.24
C ASN A 62 4.53 8.77 -19.81
N TYR A 63 3.49 9.25 -20.49
CA TYR A 63 3.51 10.57 -21.14
C TYR A 63 2.88 11.68 -20.31
N GLU A 64 1.83 11.42 -19.53
CA GLU A 64 1.13 12.47 -18.77
C GLU A 64 1.46 12.45 -17.28
N VAL A 65 1.39 11.30 -16.61
CA VAL A 65 1.43 11.23 -15.13
C VAL A 65 2.86 11.17 -14.59
N PHE A 66 3.68 10.26 -15.09
CA PHE A 66 5.02 9.97 -14.58
C PHE A 66 5.96 11.20 -14.60
N PRO A 67 5.99 12.04 -15.66
CA PRO A 67 6.82 13.26 -15.66
C PRO A 67 6.43 14.26 -14.56
N ILE A 68 5.15 14.34 -14.21
CA ILE A 68 4.65 15.21 -13.12
C ILE A 68 5.10 14.64 -11.78
N LEU A 69 4.94 13.33 -11.57
CA LEU A 69 5.37 12.65 -10.36
C LEU A 69 6.88 12.81 -10.10
N GLN A 70 7.73 12.69 -11.12
CA GLN A 70 9.18 12.90 -10.95
C GLN A 70 9.53 14.29 -10.43
N LYS A 71 8.80 15.33 -10.88
CA LYS A 71 8.98 16.70 -10.40
C LYS A 71 8.43 16.92 -9.00
N LEU A 72 7.40 16.18 -8.62
CA LEU A 72 6.71 16.31 -7.33
C LEU A 72 7.44 15.58 -6.21
N LEU A 73 7.80 14.32 -6.44
CA LEU A 73 8.37 13.43 -5.42
C LEU A 73 9.81 13.77 -5.02
N THR A 74 10.45 14.68 -5.77
CA THR A 74 11.79 15.22 -5.48
C THR A 74 11.75 16.49 -4.61
N ARG A 75 10.56 17.06 -4.37
CA ARG A 75 10.37 18.24 -3.50
C ARG A 75 10.51 17.88 -2.03
N ASP A 76 10.91 18.85 -1.20
CA ASP A 76 11.22 18.66 0.22
C ASP A 76 10.03 18.06 0.99
N PHE A 77 8.81 18.52 0.70
CA PHE A 77 7.60 17.98 1.32
C PHE A 77 7.45 16.47 1.12
N PHE A 78 7.76 15.95 -0.08
CA PHE A 78 7.55 14.54 -0.43
C PHE A 78 8.80 13.67 -0.30
N ARG A 79 10.00 14.23 -0.42
CA ARG A 79 11.25 13.44 -0.37
C ARG A 79 11.64 13.05 1.05
N PHE A 80 11.30 13.88 2.04
CA PHE A 80 11.61 13.59 3.45
C PHE A 80 10.49 12.78 4.06
N TYR A 81 10.80 11.60 4.57
CA TYR A 81 9.83 10.72 5.23
C TYR A 81 10.28 10.43 6.64
N LYS A 82 9.36 10.54 7.62
CA LYS A 82 9.67 10.29 9.03
C LYS A 82 9.29 8.86 9.37
N VAL A 83 10.21 8.06 9.90
CA VAL A 83 9.98 6.64 10.14
C VAL A 83 10.77 6.13 11.37
N ASN A 84 10.15 5.25 12.13
CA ASN A 84 10.81 4.48 13.19
C ASN A 84 11.41 3.21 12.57
N MET A 85 12.73 3.15 12.50
CA MET A 85 13.49 2.01 11.99
C MET A 85 14.10 1.16 13.12
N GLU A 86 13.94 1.59 14.37
CA GLU A 86 14.47 0.93 15.56
C GLU A 86 13.51 -0.12 16.12
N LYS A 87 12.21 0.03 15.84
CA LYS A 87 11.14 -0.90 16.21
C LYS A 87 11.53 -2.36 15.94
N THR A 88 11.34 -3.25 16.90
CA THR A 88 11.69 -4.66 16.76
C THR A 88 10.55 -5.47 16.14
N CYS A 89 10.89 -6.54 15.42
CA CYS A 89 9.89 -7.49 14.93
C CYS A 89 9.09 -8.10 16.09
N PRO A 90 7.74 -8.00 16.09
CA PRO A 90 6.93 -8.55 17.18
C PRO A 90 6.73 -10.08 17.09
N PHE A 91 7.08 -10.70 15.95
CA PHE A 91 6.73 -12.10 15.66
C PHE A 91 7.89 -13.08 15.82
N TRP A 92 9.14 -12.65 15.61
CA TRP A 92 10.32 -13.49 15.75
C TRP A 92 11.57 -12.64 16.02
N PRO A 93 12.67 -13.27 16.51
CA PRO A 93 13.93 -12.57 16.74
C PRO A 93 14.42 -11.85 15.50
N ASP A 94 14.94 -10.66 15.72
CA ASP A 94 15.36 -9.76 14.67
C ASP A 94 16.77 -10.13 14.16
N ASP A 95 16.85 -10.53 12.89
CA ASP A 95 18.10 -10.92 12.22
C ASP A 95 18.71 -9.76 11.39
N ARG A 96 18.44 -8.50 11.76
CA ARG A 96 18.99 -7.30 11.08
C ARG A 96 20.51 -7.38 10.88
N GLN A 97 20.94 -7.58 9.63
CA GLN A 97 22.34 -7.67 9.23
C GLN A 97 22.57 -7.01 7.87
N CYS A 98 22.61 -5.67 7.84
CA CYS A 98 23.01 -4.95 6.63
C CYS A 98 24.54 -4.95 6.48
N LEU A 99 25.06 -5.94 5.74
CA LEU A 99 26.50 -6.05 5.44
C LEU A 99 26.94 -5.20 4.22
N SER A 100 26.00 -4.58 3.50
CA SER A 100 26.28 -3.80 2.29
C SER A 100 25.77 -2.36 2.43
N LYS A 101 26.47 -1.41 1.79
CA LYS A 101 25.98 -0.02 1.62
C LYS A 101 24.65 0.04 0.86
N GLU A 102 24.36 -1.00 0.08
CA GLU A 102 23.10 -1.09 -0.65
C GLU A 102 21.91 -1.46 0.25
N CYS A 103 22.16 -2.08 1.40
CA CYS A 103 21.15 -2.44 2.38
C CYS A 103 20.84 -1.30 3.37
N GLY A 104 21.87 -0.62 3.87
CA GLY A 104 21.74 0.38 4.94
C GLY A 104 21.13 1.72 4.49
N ILE A 105 20.48 2.40 5.41
CA ILE A 105 19.94 3.76 5.22
C ILE A 105 20.73 4.78 6.06
N GLY A 106 20.66 6.05 5.68
CA GLY A 106 21.18 7.16 6.49
C GLY A 106 20.05 8.11 6.89
N TYR A 107 20.01 8.46 8.17
CA TYR A 107 19.13 9.52 8.66
C TYR A 107 19.63 10.89 8.22
N CYS A 108 18.70 11.83 8.04
CA CYS A 108 18.97 13.18 7.57
C CYS A 108 18.23 14.23 8.40
N ASP A 109 18.03 13.97 9.69
CA ASP A 109 17.29 14.86 10.61
C ASP A 109 17.83 16.29 10.54
N ASP A 110 19.14 16.48 10.46
CA ASP A 110 19.78 17.81 10.40
C ASP A 110 19.47 18.60 9.12
N GLU A 111 19.16 17.92 8.01
CA GLU A 111 18.95 18.53 6.70
C GLU A 111 17.49 18.94 6.45
N VAL A 112 16.55 18.47 7.29
CA VAL A 112 15.13 18.73 7.12
C VAL A 112 14.81 20.20 7.43
N PRO A 113 14.07 20.91 6.54
CA PRO A 113 13.60 22.27 6.79
C PRO A 113 12.87 22.41 8.13
N SER A 114 13.09 23.53 8.82
CA SER A 114 12.51 23.77 10.15
C SER A 114 10.98 23.76 10.16
N GLY A 115 10.33 24.17 9.06
CA GLY A 115 8.88 24.13 8.93
C GLY A 115 8.31 22.72 8.88
N LEU A 116 9.09 21.72 8.47
CA LEU A 116 8.69 20.31 8.50
C LEU A 116 8.90 19.65 9.88
N LYS A 117 9.86 20.14 10.67
CA LYS A 117 10.15 19.62 12.01
C LYS A 117 9.12 20.06 13.05
N GLN A 118 8.42 21.16 12.79
CA GLN A 118 7.39 21.65 13.70
C GLN A 118 6.13 20.80 13.54
N PRO A 119 5.55 20.26 14.63
CA PRO A 119 4.29 19.55 14.55
C PRO A 119 3.23 20.49 13.98
N ALA A 120 2.54 20.05 12.93
CA ALA A 120 1.53 20.82 12.23
C ALA A 120 0.24 20.97 13.06
N SER A 121 0.34 21.50 14.27
CA SER A 121 -0.80 21.99 15.04
C SER A 121 -1.09 23.44 14.63
N ILE A 122 -1.42 23.64 13.36
CA ILE A 122 -2.10 24.87 12.96
C ILE A 122 -3.50 24.45 12.53
N SER A 123 -4.35 24.20 13.51
CA SER A 123 -5.80 24.26 13.34
C SER A 123 -6.14 25.69 12.92
N VAL A 124 -6.05 25.97 11.61
CA VAL A 124 -6.63 27.17 11.01
C VAL A 124 -8.14 26.98 11.01
N VAL A 125 -8.75 26.95 12.20
CA VAL A 125 -10.10 27.44 12.33
C VAL A 125 -9.94 28.93 12.07
N ARG A 126 -10.28 29.36 10.85
CA ARG A 126 -10.39 30.78 10.50
C ARG A 126 -11.16 31.45 11.63
N SER A 127 -10.44 32.21 12.45
CA SER A 127 -10.93 32.91 13.62
C SER A 127 -11.78 34.10 13.16
N GLU A 128 -12.92 33.80 12.57
CA GLU A 128 -14.05 34.69 12.47
C GLU A 128 -15.14 33.98 13.25
N LEU A 129 -15.30 34.35 14.54
CA LEU A 129 -16.49 34.20 15.39
C LEU A 129 -16.18 33.95 16.89
N ILE A 130 -15.10 34.47 17.49
CA ILE A 130 -15.09 34.67 18.96
C ILE A 130 -14.45 36.02 19.29
N ARG A 131 -15.14 37.10 18.89
CA ARG A 131 -14.87 38.44 19.41
C ARG A 131 -16.09 38.90 20.21
N THR A 132 -16.49 38.13 21.20
CA THR A 132 -17.40 38.57 22.25
C THR A 132 -17.13 37.80 23.53
N SER A 133 -16.49 38.50 24.47
CA SER A 133 -16.74 38.44 25.91
C SER A 133 -16.61 37.08 26.61
N LEU A 134 -15.63 36.97 27.52
CA LEU A 134 -15.89 36.77 28.95
C LEU A 134 -14.56 36.87 29.73
N LYS A 135 -14.48 37.89 30.59
CA LYS A 135 -13.51 38.04 31.69
C LYS A 135 -13.89 37.09 32.83
N ASN A 136 -12.93 36.82 33.72
CA ASN A 136 -12.93 36.08 35.01
C ASN A 136 -12.17 34.75 34.85
N ASP A 137 -10.84 34.72 34.94
CA ASP A 137 -9.96 35.04 36.07
C ASP A 137 -10.27 34.27 37.37
N SER A 138 -9.33 33.36 37.67
CA SER A 138 -8.89 32.77 38.95
C SER A 138 -9.90 32.19 39.95
N LEU A 139 -9.82 30.86 40.17
CA LEU A 139 -9.87 30.27 41.52
C LEU A 139 -9.28 28.83 41.53
N ILE A 140 -7.94 28.70 41.57
CA ILE A 140 -7.29 27.44 41.99
C ILE A 140 -7.21 27.49 43.52
N THR A 141 -8.09 26.77 44.20
CA THR A 141 -8.06 26.66 45.67
C THR A 141 -7.79 25.22 46.05
N GLN A 142 -6.67 25.04 46.74
CA GLN A 142 -6.26 23.82 47.42
C GLN A 142 -7.35 23.34 48.39
N ILE A 143 -7.64 22.04 48.38
CA ILE A 143 -8.37 21.39 49.45
C ILE A 143 -7.57 20.15 49.87
N GLY A 144 -6.87 20.29 50.99
CA GLY A 144 -6.34 19.18 51.77
C GLY A 144 -7.30 18.86 52.91
N GLY A 145 -7.46 17.57 53.17
CA GLY A 145 -7.87 16.98 54.45
C GLY A 145 -9.33 17.18 54.87
N THR A 146 -10.10 16.09 54.89
CA THR A 146 -10.52 15.37 56.11
C THR A 146 -11.56 14.31 55.77
N ASP A 147 -11.17 13.05 55.97
CA ASP A 147 -11.94 11.98 56.63
C ASP A 147 -13.48 12.04 56.55
N SER A 148 -14.09 11.29 55.63
CA SER A 148 -15.45 10.78 55.81
C SER A 148 -15.76 9.62 54.84
N THR A 149 -16.02 8.45 55.45
CA THR A 149 -16.90 7.36 54.97
C THR A 149 -16.56 6.72 53.62
N CYS A 150 -15.88 5.58 53.67
CA CYS A 150 -15.67 4.64 52.56
C CYS A 150 -16.99 4.11 51.99
N GLU A 151 -17.58 4.84 51.04
CA GLU A 151 -18.49 4.25 50.07
C GLU A 151 -17.66 3.61 48.96
N LYS A 152 -18.05 2.38 48.60
CA LYS A 152 -17.29 1.48 47.73
C LYS A 152 -17.42 1.95 46.28
N GLU A 153 -16.44 2.72 45.80
CA GLU A 153 -16.35 3.06 44.39
C GLU A 153 -15.91 1.82 43.57
N GLU A 154 -16.61 1.56 42.47
CA GLU A 154 -16.41 0.37 41.63
C GLU A 154 -15.11 0.48 40.83
N SER A 155 -14.29 -0.57 40.87
CA SER A 155 -12.98 -0.63 40.22
C SER A 155 -13.02 -0.76 38.69
N ASN A 156 -11.93 -0.43 38.00
CA ASN A 156 -11.77 -0.49 36.54
C ASN A 156 -11.21 -1.83 36.03
N ALA A 157 -11.37 -2.11 34.73
CA ALA A 157 -10.96 -3.37 34.08
C ALA A 157 -9.45 -3.47 33.78
N PHE A 158 -8.77 -2.34 33.60
CA PHE A 158 -7.35 -2.29 33.25
C PHE A 158 -6.43 -2.51 34.46
N ASP A 159 -6.76 -1.89 35.60
CA ASP A 159 -6.13 -2.17 36.89
C ASP A 159 -7.20 -2.27 37.99
N PRO A 160 -7.56 -3.50 38.41
CA PRO A 160 -8.55 -3.74 39.46
C PRO A 160 -8.15 -3.20 40.85
N LEU A 161 -6.96 -2.64 41.03
CA LEU A 161 -6.47 -2.11 42.31
C LEU A 161 -6.43 -0.57 42.34
N ASP A 162 -6.59 0.11 41.21
CA ASP A 162 -6.54 1.58 41.15
C ASP A 162 -7.93 2.19 41.42
N THR A 163 -8.07 2.78 42.60
CA THR A 163 -9.27 3.51 43.06
C THR A 163 -9.09 5.03 43.04
N THR A 164 -8.01 5.52 42.44
CA THR A 164 -7.67 6.96 42.47
C THR A 164 -8.31 7.78 41.35
N LEU A 165 -8.84 7.11 40.32
CA LEU A 165 -9.42 7.76 39.15
C LEU A 165 -10.86 8.19 39.42
N THR A 166 -11.12 9.49 39.26
CA THR A 166 -12.46 10.05 39.41
C THR A 166 -13.35 9.64 38.24
N GLU A 167 -14.67 9.75 38.41
CA GLU A 167 -15.64 9.54 37.32
C GLU A 167 -15.38 10.45 36.11
N GLY A 168 -14.81 11.64 36.32
CA GLY A 168 -14.39 12.54 35.23
C GLY A 168 -13.25 11.96 34.40
N ASP A 169 -12.24 11.40 35.08
CA ASP A 169 -11.08 10.77 34.43
C ASP A 169 -11.50 9.53 33.64
N ARG A 170 -12.42 8.72 34.18
CA ARG A 170 -12.96 7.52 33.49
C ARG A 170 -13.67 7.88 32.19
N ARG A 171 -14.45 8.97 32.20
CA ARG A 171 -15.11 9.46 30.98
C ARG A 171 -14.11 9.96 29.97
N GLN A 172 -13.06 10.64 30.43
CA GLN A 172 -12.00 11.11 29.54
C GLN A 172 -11.21 9.95 28.93
N LEU A 173 -10.87 8.92 29.72
CA LEU A 173 -10.21 7.72 29.21
C LEU A 173 -11.09 6.97 28.22
N ASN A 174 -12.38 6.79 28.50
CA ASN A 174 -13.32 6.17 27.55
C ASN A 174 -13.46 7.00 26.26
N ASP A 175 -13.46 8.34 26.35
CA ASP A 175 -13.50 9.24 25.20
C ASP A 175 -12.20 9.16 24.37
N MET A 176 -11.06 9.01 25.05
CA MET A 176 -9.74 8.79 24.41
C MET A 176 -9.65 7.42 23.74
N ASP A 177 -10.03 6.34 24.42
CA ASP A 177 -10.06 4.98 23.86
C ASP A 177 -11.00 4.94 22.66
N TRP A 178 -12.18 5.56 22.78
CA TRP A 178 -13.13 5.67 21.67
C TRP A 178 -12.56 6.47 20.51
N HIS A 179 -11.89 7.60 20.78
CA HIS A 179 -11.23 8.40 19.74
C HIS A 179 -10.17 7.58 19.00
N ASP A 180 -9.30 6.87 19.73
CA ASP A 180 -8.21 6.08 19.16
C ASP A 180 -8.72 4.84 18.40
N GLU A 181 -9.78 4.19 18.87
CA GLU A 181 -10.47 3.09 18.19
C GLU A 181 -11.16 3.56 16.90
N ASN A 182 -11.73 4.77 16.91
CA ASN A 182 -12.43 5.36 15.77
C ASN A 182 -11.53 6.13 14.79
N GLU A 183 -10.21 6.22 15.01
CA GLU A 183 -9.27 6.82 14.04
C GLU A 183 -9.08 5.96 12.76
N ASP A 184 -9.75 4.80 12.65
CA ASP A 184 -9.72 3.89 11.51
C ASP A 184 -8.28 3.62 11.03
N LYS A 185 -7.36 3.34 11.97
CA LYS A 185 -5.94 3.10 11.67
C LYS A 185 -5.78 1.84 10.83
N PHE A 186 -5.55 1.99 9.52
CA PHE A 186 -5.25 0.87 8.60
C PHE A 186 -3.85 0.29 8.80
N CYS A 187 -2.98 0.96 9.53
CA CYS A 187 -1.57 0.59 9.66
C CYS A 187 -1.06 0.99 11.06
N ASP A 188 -0.07 0.25 11.54
CA ASP A 188 0.61 0.51 12.81
C ASP A 188 1.67 1.61 12.64
N PHE A 189 1.28 2.86 12.87
CA PHE A 189 2.19 3.99 12.92
C PHE A 189 2.22 4.59 14.32
N GLU A 190 3.42 4.96 14.73
CA GLU A 190 3.65 5.68 15.98
C GLU A 190 3.41 7.16 15.79
N ASP A 191 3.20 7.86 16.91
CA ASP A 191 3.13 9.31 16.94
C ASP A 191 4.38 9.91 16.26
N GLU A 192 4.18 10.82 15.31
CA GLU A 192 5.27 11.54 14.65
C GLU A 192 6.16 12.27 15.67
N GLY A 193 5.67 12.57 16.88
CA GLY A 193 6.43 13.15 17.99
C GLY A 193 7.37 12.19 18.74
N SER A 194 7.33 10.89 18.49
CA SER A 194 8.16 9.93 19.23
C SER A 194 9.66 10.13 18.95
N ALA A 195 10.48 9.90 19.98
CA ALA A 195 11.93 10.11 19.90
C ALA A 195 12.63 9.14 18.93
N ASP A 196 12.00 7.99 18.65
CA ASP A 196 12.53 6.92 17.81
C ASP A 196 12.22 7.13 16.32
N MET A 197 11.46 8.18 15.98
CA MET A 197 11.07 8.54 14.61
C MET A 197 12.09 9.50 14.00
N HIS A 198 12.81 9.02 12.98
CA HIS A 198 13.85 9.78 12.28
C HIS A 198 13.46 10.12 10.85
N TYR A 199 13.94 11.24 10.33
CA TYR A 199 13.75 11.60 8.93
C TYR A 199 14.78 10.90 8.03
N VAL A 200 14.30 10.40 6.91
CA VAL A 200 15.10 9.86 5.82
C VAL A 200 14.78 10.57 4.51
N ASP A 201 15.81 10.79 3.70
CA ASP A 201 15.67 11.30 2.34
C ASP A 201 15.48 10.13 1.37
N LEU A 202 14.29 10.00 0.81
CA LEU A 202 13.91 8.94 -0.12
C LEU A 202 14.71 9.00 -1.43
N SER A 203 15.22 10.18 -1.81
CA SER A 203 16.03 10.34 -3.03
C SER A 203 17.42 9.69 -2.90
N ARG A 204 17.96 9.61 -1.67
CA ARG A 204 19.24 8.96 -1.35
C ARG A 204 19.11 7.46 -1.12
N ASN A 205 17.89 6.99 -0.88
CA ASN A 205 17.58 5.60 -0.59
C ASN A 205 16.65 5.02 -1.66
N PRO A 206 17.03 5.00 -2.96
CA PRO A 206 16.15 4.51 -4.01
C PRO A 206 15.84 3.02 -3.82
N GLU A 207 14.60 2.63 -4.13
CA GLU A 207 14.21 1.23 -4.21
C GLU A 207 14.94 0.56 -5.39
N ARG A 208 15.76 -0.46 -5.10
CA ARG A 208 16.56 -1.22 -6.07
C ARG A 208 17.13 -2.48 -5.42
N TYR A 209 17.93 -3.25 -6.15
CA TYR A 209 18.59 -4.43 -5.60
C TYR A 209 19.48 -4.10 -4.39
N THR A 210 19.24 -4.78 -3.27
CA THR A 210 20.02 -4.66 -2.02
C THR A 210 20.81 -5.92 -1.68
N GLY A 211 20.52 -7.04 -2.34
CA GLY A 211 21.04 -8.37 -2.02
C GLY A 211 20.22 -9.17 -1.02
N TYR A 212 19.13 -8.60 -0.46
CA TYR A 212 18.24 -9.28 0.48
C TYR A 212 17.56 -10.50 -0.16
N LYS A 213 17.81 -11.69 0.40
CA LYS A 213 17.34 -13.00 -0.09
C LYS A 213 17.42 -14.06 1.01
N GLY A 214 16.89 -15.25 0.74
CA GLY A 214 16.97 -16.42 1.63
C GLY A 214 15.79 -16.52 2.59
N ASP A 215 15.96 -17.30 3.66
CA ASP A 215 14.87 -17.71 4.57
C ASP A 215 14.16 -16.53 5.22
N SER A 216 14.90 -15.47 5.60
CA SER A 216 14.32 -14.25 6.17
C SER A 216 13.33 -13.58 5.21
N ALA A 217 13.73 -13.38 3.96
CA ALA A 217 12.85 -12.80 2.93
C ALA A 217 11.65 -13.72 2.61
N GLN A 218 11.87 -15.03 2.54
CA GLN A 218 10.81 -16.00 2.28
C GLN A 218 9.79 -16.04 3.44
N LYS A 219 10.26 -15.98 4.69
CA LYS A 219 9.42 -15.97 5.87
C LYS A 219 8.52 -14.75 5.90
N VAL A 220 9.07 -13.54 5.66
CA VAL A 220 8.29 -12.30 5.57
C VAL A 220 7.16 -12.42 4.53
N TRP A 221 7.50 -12.79 3.29
CA TRP A 221 6.49 -12.92 2.24
C TRP A 221 5.46 -14.01 2.54
N THR A 222 5.89 -15.14 3.11
CA THR A 222 4.99 -16.22 3.53
C THR A 222 3.99 -15.71 4.57
N CYS A 223 4.44 -14.95 5.57
CA CYS A 223 3.57 -14.34 6.56
C CYS A 223 2.60 -13.33 5.93
N ILE A 224 3.05 -12.43 5.06
CA ILE A 224 2.18 -11.46 4.39
C ILE A 224 1.06 -12.17 3.60
N TYR A 225 1.38 -13.19 2.79
CA TYR A 225 0.36 -13.93 2.05
C TYR A 225 -0.52 -14.81 2.96
N GLN A 226 -0.03 -15.20 4.13
CA GLN A 226 -0.82 -15.89 5.15
C GLN A 226 -1.73 -14.94 5.93
N GLU A 227 -1.43 -13.65 6.05
CA GLU A 227 -2.41 -12.68 6.57
C GLU A 227 -3.62 -12.59 5.63
N ASN A 228 -3.45 -12.81 4.32
CA ASN A 228 -4.56 -12.93 3.36
C ASN A 228 -5.46 -14.18 3.60
N CYS A 229 -5.40 -14.83 4.77
CA CYS A 229 -6.17 -16.01 5.18
C CYS A 229 -7.68 -15.76 5.34
N PHE A 230 -8.25 -14.97 4.43
CA PHE A 230 -9.64 -15.03 4.01
C PHE A 230 -9.99 -16.37 3.33
N LYS A 231 -9.51 -17.50 3.87
CA LYS A 231 -9.49 -18.84 3.26
C LYS A 231 -10.87 -19.18 2.67
N PRO A 232 -10.99 -19.49 1.36
CA PRO A 232 -12.08 -20.36 0.95
C PRO A 232 -11.95 -21.65 1.78
N ASN A 233 -13.06 -22.12 2.34
CA ASN A 233 -13.08 -23.27 3.23
C ASN A 233 -12.16 -24.39 2.69
N MET A 234 -11.23 -24.91 3.49
CA MET A 234 -10.19 -25.89 3.07
C MET A 234 -10.74 -27.14 2.37
N LYS A 235 -12.07 -27.36 2.45
CA LYS A 235 -12.78 -28.34 1.61
C LYS A 235 -12.65 -28.09 0.10
N PHE A 236 -12.42 -26.86 -0.34
CA PHE A 236 -12.46 -26.48 -1.76
C PHE A 236 -11.08 -26.31 -2.41
N ASP A 237 -10.06 -25.87 -1.66
CA ASP A 237 -8.69 -25.77 -2.20
C ASP A 237 -7.62 -26.02 -1.12
N LYS A 238 -6.99 -27.21 -1.18
CA LYS A 238 -5.88 -27.58 -0.29
C LYS A 238 -4.53 -27.01 -0.76
N ASN A 239 -4.43 -26.61 -2.02
CA ASN A 239 -3.18 -26.19 -2.64
C ASN A 239 -3.01 -24.66 -2.69
N PHE A 240 -3.97 -23.90 -2.17
CA PHE A 240 -3.93 -22.43 -2.16
C PHE A 240 -2.64 -21.83 -1.59
N LEU A 241 -2.06 -22.45 -0.55
CA LEU A 241 -0.79 -21.99 0.04
C LEU A 241 0.42 -22.18 -0.90
N VAL A 242 0.31 -23.13 -1.84
CA VAL A 242 1.34 -23.42 -2.84
C VAL A 242 1.08 -22.62 -4.12
N HIS A 243 -0.19 -22.43 -4.48
CA HIS A 243 -0.65 -21.73 -5.68
C HIS A 243 -1.89 -20.86 -5.36
N PRO A 244 -1.70 -19.64 -4.83
CA PRO A 244 -2.82 -18.77 -4.49
C PRO A 244 -3.53 -18.32 -5.78
N ASN A 245 -4.77 -18.78 -5.96
CA ASN A 245 -5.60 -18.44 -7.11
C ASN A 245 -6.90 -17.75 -6.66
N SER A 246 -7.39 -16.79 -7.46
CA SER A 246 -8.58 -15.98 -7.16
C SER A 246 -9.91 -16.74 -7.20
N PHE A 247 -9.89 -18.01 -7.59
CA PHE A 247 -11.09 -18.82 -7.81
C PHE A 247 -11.75 -19.20 -6.48
N GLY A 248 -12.98 -18.72 -6.23
CA GLY A 248 -13.74 -18.99 -5.01
C GLY A 248 -13.59 -17.95 -3.89
N MET A 249 -12.91 -16.83 -4.13
CA MET A 249 -12.82 -15.70 -3.20
C MET A 249 -13.90 -14.65 -3.47
N CYS A 250 -14.44 -14.01 -2.42
CA CYS A 250 -15.29 -12.81 -2.50
C CYS A 250 -14.57 -11.68 -3.25
N PHE A 251 -15.31 -10.68 -3.78
CA PHE A 251 -14.73 -9.59 -4.56
C PHE A 251 -13.65 -8.84 -3.76
N GLU A 252 -13.94 -8.52 -2.51
CA GLU A 252 -13.02 -7.86 -1.59
C GLU A 252 -11.75 -8.72 -1.41
N LYS A 253 -11.91 -10.01 -1.09
CA LYS A 253 -10.77 -10.94 -0.95
C LYS A 253 -9.85 -10.96 -2.19
N ARG A 254 -10.44 -10.85 -3.39
CA ARG A 254 -9.69 -10.71 -4.65
C ARG A 254 -8.94 -9.38 -4.71
N VAL A 255 -9.58 -8.27 -4.34
CA VAL A 255 -8.94 -6.95 -4.24
C VAL A 255 -7.72 -7.02 -3.32
N PHE A 256 -7.87 -7.58 -2.11
CA PHE A 256 -6.76 -7.72 -1.15
C PHE A 256 -5.57 -8.49 -1.75
N TYR A 257 -5.83 -9.66 -2.33
CA TYR A 257 -4.79 -10.46 -2.97
C TYR A 257 -4.08 -9.71 -4.09
N ARG A 258 -4.83 -8.95 -4.92
CA ARG A 258 -4.26 -8.15 -6.01
C ARG A 258 -3.41 -7.00 -5.50
N LEU A 259 -3.79 -6.36 -4.39
CA LEU A 259 -2.97 -5.33 -3.73
C LEU A 259 -1.61 -5.90 -3.31
N ILE A 260 -1.60 -7.01 -2.56
CA ILE A 260 -0.36 -7.65 -2.10
C ILE A 260 0.46 -8.20 -3.26
N SER A 261 -0.18 -8.86 -4.22
CA SER A 261 0.51 -9.39 -5.41
C SER A 261 1.08 -8.26 -6.27
N GLY A 262 0.37 -7.14 -6.40
CA GLY A 262 0.84 -5.95 -7.12
C GLY A 262 2.03 -5.28 -6.42
N LEU A 263 1.99 -5.13 -5.09
CA LEU A 263 3.13 -4.67 -4.30
C LEU A 263 4.37 -5.55 -4.52
N HIS A 264 4.24 -6.86 -4.35
CA HIS A 264 5.35 -7.81 -4.54
C HIS A 264 5.91 -7.76 -5.97
N SER A 265 5.02 -7.61 -6.96
CA SER A 265 5.41 -7.50 -8.36
C SER A 265 6.13 -6.19 -8.66
N ALA A 266 5.67 -5.06 -8.10
CA ALA A 266 6.32 -3.76 -8.23
C ALA A 266 7.76 -3.77 -7.66
N ILE A 267 7.94 -4.33 -6.45
CA ILE A 267 9.26 -4.53 -5.83
C ILE A 267 10.15 -5.40 -6.73
N THR A 268 9.61 -6.49 -7.27
CA THR A 268 10.36 -7.40 -8.16
C THR A 268 10.81 -6.70 -9.45
N ILE A 269 9.97 -5.84 -10.03
CA ILE A 269 10.34 -5.02 -11.19
C ILE A 269 11.43 -4.03 -10.82
N SER A 270 11.31 -3.34 -9.69
CA SER A 270 12.31 -2.38 -9.21
C SER A 270 13.70 -3.03 -9.06
N ILE A 271 13.73 -4.24 -8.49
CA ILE A 271 14.93 -5.08 -8.38
C ILE A 271 15.47 -5.50 -9.76
N ALA A 272 14.59 -5.90 -10.69
CA ALA A 272 15.00 -6.31 -12.03
C ALA A 272 15.54 -5.14 -12.86
N SER A 273 14.92 -3.96 -12.77
CA SER A 273 15.34 -2.74 -13.49
C SER A 273 16.70 -2.25 -13.02
N ASN A 274 16.90 -2.25 -11.71
CA ASN A 274 18.13 -1.76 -11.06
C ASN A 274 18.80 -2.91 -10.29
N SER A 275 19.26 -3.92 -11.02
CA SER A 275 20.06 -5.03 -10.46
C SER A 275 21.53 -4.65 -10.35
N PHE A 276 22.25 -5.26 -9.41
CA PHE A 276 23.65 -4.98 -9.16
C PHE A 276 24.51 -6.24 -9.32
N LYS A 277 25.63 -6.12 -10.02
CA LYS A 277 26.71 -7.13 -10.06
C LYS A 277 27.93 -6.54 -9.37
N SER A 278 28.32 -7.15 -8.24
CA SER A 278 29.59 -6.84 -7.61
C SER A 278 30.74 -7.20 -8.54
N SER A 279 31.78 -6.37 -8.60
CA SER A 279 33.00 -6.74 -9.32
C SER A 279 33.62 -7.96 -8.66
N HIS A 280 33.83 -9.03 -9.45
CA HIS A 280 34.52 -10.24 -8.99
C HIS A 280 35.98 -9.97 -8.61
N VAL A 281 36.57 -8.90 -9.16
CA VAL A 281 37.99 -8.58 -9.03
C VAL A 281 38.16 -7.46 -7.98
N GLY A 282 37.77 -7.73 -6.74
CA GLY A 282 38.20 -7.11 -5.46
C GLY A 282 38.24 -5.58 -5.25
N PHE A 283 38.23 -4.76 -6.29
CA PHE A 283 38.55 -3.33 -6.26
C PHE A 283 37.79 -2.50 -7.31
N GLY A 284 36.88 -3.11 -8.08
CA GLY A 284 36.05 -2.39 -9.05
C GLY A 284 34.71 -1.97 -8.45
N ASP A 285 34.25 -0.76 -8.79
CA ASP A 285 32.86 -0.39 -8.58
C ASP A 285 31.95 -1.40 -9.27
N GLY A 286 30.95 -1.91 -8.55
CA GLY A 286 29.99 -2.84 -9.15
C GLY A 286 29.11 -2.13 -10.18
N ILE A 287 28.52 -2.91 -11.07
CA ILE A 287 27.77 -2.39 -12.22
C ILE A 287 26.28 -2.57 -11.98
N TRP A 288 25.54 -1.47 -12.10
CA TRP A 288 24.07 -1.49 -12.18
C TRP A 288 23.63 -1.86 -13.59
N PHE A 289 22.70 -2.81 -13.70
CA PHE A 289 22.21 -3.28 -14.99
C PHE A 289 20.74 -3.71 -14.90
N ARG A 290 20.07 -3.71 -16.06
CA ARG A 290 18.71 -4.23 -16.23
C ARG A 290 18.75 -5.74 -16.39
N ASN A 291 18.21 -6.47 -15.43
CA ASN A 291 18.18 -7.93 -15.39
C ASN A 291 16.95 -8.48 -16.11
N THR A 292 17.05 -8.54 -17.45
CA THR A 292 16.01 -9.09 -18.33
C THR A 292 15.68 -10.56 -18.03
N GLU A 293 16.67 -11.36 -17.64
CA GLU A 293 16.48 -12.76 -17.28
C GLU A 293 15.64 -12.93 -16.01
N LEU A 294 15.88 -12.11 -14.98
CA LEU A 294 15.03 -12.09 -13.79
C LEU A 294 13.59 -11.70 -14.14
N PHE A 295 13.41 -10.68 -14.97
CA PHE A 295 12.08 -10.24 -15.42
C PHE A 295 11.34 -11.37 -16.17
N LYS A 296 11.98 -11.98 -17.17
CA LYS A 296 11.41 -13.12 -17.93
C LYS A 296 11.05 -14.28 -17.03
N ASN A 297 11.92 -14.62 -16.07
CA ASN A 297 11.68 -15.77 -15.19
C ASN A 297 10.54 -15.55 -14.20
N ARG A 298 10.26 -14.30 -13.82
CA ARG A 298 9.23 -13.95 -12.83
C ARG A 298 7.86 -13.62 -13.43
N PHE A 299 7.87 -12.94 -14.58
CA PHE A 299 6.66 -12.46 -15.25
C PHE A 299 6.35 -13.21 -16.54
N GLY A 300 7.27 -14.04 -17.00
CA GLY A 300 7.03 -14.95 -18.10
C GLY A 300 6.21 -16.17 -17.69
N THR A 301 5.78 -16.89 -18.71
CA THR A 301 5.02 -18.14 -18.57
C THR A 301 5.91 -19.39 -18.58
N LYS A 302 7.23 -19.23 -18.80
CA LYS A 302 8.18 -20.35 -18.92
C LYS A 302 8.21 -21.22 -17.66
N TRP A 303 8.22 -20.59 -16.49
CA TRP A 303 8.29 -21.29 -15.20
C TRP A 303 6.98 -21.22 -14.42
N THR A 304 6.24 -20.12 -14.53
CA THR A 304 4.99 -19.91 -13.80
C THR A 304 3.90 -19.37 -14.71
N PRO A 305 2.75 -20.04 -14.87
CA PRO A 305 1.65 -19.55 -15.71
C PRO A 305 1.05 -18.22 -15.20
N GLU A 306 1.28 -17.90 -13.92
CA GLU A 306 0.79 -16.68 -13.24
C GLU A 306 1.58 -15.40 -13.58
N GLY A 307 2.72 -15.50 -14.29
CA GLY A 307 3.56 -14.34 -14.61
C GLY A 307 2.79 -13.13 -15.19
N PRO A 308 1.94 -13.31 -16.22
CA PRO A 308 1.12 -12.22 -16.76
C PRO A 308 0.13 -11.65 -15.74
N GLN A 309 -0.46 -12.49 -14.88
CA GLN A 309 -1.42 -12.04 -13.86
C GLN A 309 -0.74 -11.14 -12.82
N ARG A 310 0.51 -11.46 -12.45
CA ARG A 310 1.32 -10.64 -11.56
C ARG A 310 1.57 -9.25 -12.14
N LEU A 311 1.85 -9.15 -13.45
CA LEU A 311 1.94 -7.86 -14.13
C LEU A 311 0.61 -7.10 -14.08
N LYS A 312 -0.52 -7.75 -14.41
CA LYS A 312 -1.85 -7.13 -14.31
C LYS A 312 -2.16 -6.59 -12.91
N ASN A 313 -1.66 -7.24 -11.86
CA ASN A 313 -1.85 -6.78 -10.49
C ASN A 313 -1.11 -5.45 -10.21
N ILE A 314 0.00 -5.14 -10.89
CA ILE A 314 0.65 -3.82 -10.77
C ILE A 314 -0.29 -2.71 -11.28
N TYR A 315 -0.88 -2.92 -12.46
CA TYR A 315 -1.84 -1.98 -13.04
C TYR A 315 -3.07 -1.83 -12.15
N PHE A 316 -3.52 -2.91 -11.51
CA PHE A 316 -4.61 -2.86 -10.56
C PHE A 316 -4.30 -1.93 -9.38
N VAL A 317 -3.13 -2.07 -8.74
CA VAL A 317 -2.77 -1.20 -7.61
C VAL A 317 -2.58 0.25 -8.06
N TYR A 318 -2.00 0.48 -9.23
CA TYR A 318 -1.92 1.81 -9.82
C TYR A 318 -3.31 2.46 -9.98
N LEU A 319 -4.29 1.75 -10.52
CA LEU A 319 -5.65 2.26 -10.68
C LEU A 319 -6.36 2.46 -9.35
N PHE A 320 -6.12 1.59 -8.39
CA PHE A 320 -6.64 1.68 -7.03
C PHE A 320 -6.16 2.96 -6.33
N GLU A 321 -4.85 3.22 -6.33
CA GLU A 321 -4.28 4.44 -5.73
C GLU A 321 -4.60 5.70 -6.55
N LEU A 322 -4.66 5.60 -7.88
CA LEU A 322 -5.14 6.69 -8.75
C LEU A 322 -6.54 7.12 -8.33
N ARG A 323 -7.44 6.15 -8.10
CA ARG A 323 -8.80 6.42 -7.67
C ARG A 323 -8.82 7.12 -6.31
N ALA A 324 -7.99 6.69 -5.36
CA ALA A 324 -7.88 7.32 -4.06
C ALA A 324 -7.42 8.78 -4.19
N LEU A 325 -6.40 9.05 -5.01
CA LEU A 325 -5.91 10.40 -5.29
C LEU A 325 -7.00 11.29 -5.92
N VAL A 326 -7.76 10.76 -6.88
CA VAL A 326 -8.88 11.48 -7.51
C VAL A 326 -9.98 11.82 -6.50
N LYS A 327 -10.34 10.88 -5.62
CA LYS A 327 -11.34 11.08 -4.56
C LYS A 327 -10.89 12.11 -3.53
N ALA A 328 -9.62 12.08 -3.13
CA ALA A 328 -9.02 13.04 -2.20
C ALA A 328 -8.59 14.38 -2.87
N ALA A 329 -8.73 14.54 -4.19
CA ALA A 329 -8.33 15.78 -4.87
C ALA A 329 -8.93 17.07 -4.27
N PRO A 330 -10.20 17.14 -3.81
CA PRO A 330 -10.72 18.33 -3.13
C PRO A 330 -10.05 18.61 -1.78
N TYR A 331 -9.56 17.58 -1.10
CA TYR A 331 -8.81 17.69 0.15
C TYR A 331 -7.42 18.29 -0.13
N PHE A 332 -6.67 17.70 -1.07
CA PHE A 332 -5.32 18.18 -1.43
C PHE A 332 -5.28 19.61 -2.00
N ARG A 333 -6.39 20.11 -2.56
CA ARG A 333 -6.50 21.52 -2.98
C ARG A 333 -6.47 22.51 -1.82
N LYS A 334 -6.90 22.09 -0.63
CA LYS A 334 -6.95 22.93 0.57
C LYS A 334 -5.65 22.83 1.39
N GLU A 335 -4.89 21.77 1.17
CA GLU A 335 -3.62 21.52 1.85
C GLU A 335 -2.54 22.54 1.47
N LEU A 336 -1.73 22.92 2.45
CA LEU A 336 -0.68 23.93 2.27
C LEU A 336 0.65 23.34 1.79
N PHE A 337 0.90 22.05 2.03
CA PHE A 337 2.18 21.39 1.78
C PHE A 337 3.38 22.19 2.34
N TYR A 338 3.22 22.70 3.56
CA TYR A 338 4.13 23.66 4.18
C TYR A 338 5.49 23.03 4.51
N THR A 339 6.58 23.68 4.09
CA THR A 339 7.96 23.30 4.43
C THR A 339 8.71 24.41 5.17
N GLY A 340 8.13 25.61 5.25
CA GLY A 340 8.81 26.82 5.71
C GLY A 340 9.42 27.65 4.58
N ASN A 341 9.49 27.10 3.36
CA ASN A 341 9.93 27.82 2.17
C ASN A 341 8.73 28.21 1.28
N PRO A 342 8.26 29.46 1.30
CA PRO A 342 7.04 29.86 0.61
C PRO A 342 7.10 29.68 -0.90
N LYS A 343 8.30 29.76 -1.50
CA LYS A 343 8.47 29.54 -2.94
C LYS A 343 8.27 28.07 -3.29
N GLU A 344 8.88 27.17 -2.52
CA GLU A 344 8.77 25.73 -2.74
C GLU A 344 7.35 25.22 -2.45
N ASP A 345 6.71 25.71 -1.40
CA ASP A 345 5.33 25.38 -1.05
C ASP A 345 4.36 25.79 -2.19
N ALA A 346 4.55 26.98 -2.75
CA ALA A 346 3.75 27.46 -3.88
C ALA A 346 3.94 26.62 -5.14
N GLU A 347 5.18 26.22 -5.47
CA GLU A 347 5.47 25.34 -6.59
C GLU A 347 4.90 23.93 -6.38
N THR A 348 5.02 23.40 -5.16
CA THR A 348 4.50 22.08 -4.78
C THR A 348 2.99 22.02 -4.97
N ARG A 349 2.25 23.01 -4.46
CA ARG A 349 0.79 23.11 -4.68
C ARG A 349 0.41 23.16 -6.15
N LYS A 350 1.17 23.92 -6.96
CA LYS A 350 0.92 24.01 -8.40
C LYS A 350 1.09 22.64 -9.07
N THR A 351 2.15 21.91 -8.74
CA THR A 351 2.40 20.58 -9.30
C THR A 351 1.39 19.54 -8.80
N VAL A 352 0.94 19.62 -7.55
CA VAL A 352 -0.16 18.78 -7.04
C VAL A 352 -1.45 19.05 -7.82
N GLU A 353 -1.83 20.31 -8.05
CA GLU A 353 -3.04 20.62 -8.81
C GLU A 353 -2.95 20.16 -10.28
N GLU A 354 -1.77 20.28 -10.88
CA GLU A 354 -1.48 19.75 -12.22
C GLU A 354 -1.69 18.23 -12.25
N LEU A 355 -1.11 17.50 -11.29
CA LEU A 355 -1.30 16.06 -11.15
C LEU A 355 -2.78 15.70 -10.97
N MET A 356 -3.48 16.35 -10.04
CA MET A 356 -4.91 16.08 -9.78
C MET A 356 -5.78 16.34 -11.02
N SER A 357 -5.46 17.40 -11.78
CA SER A 357 -6.17 17.72 -13.03
C SER A 357 -5.90 16.68 -14.11
N THR A 358 -4.68 16.18 -14.22
CA THR A 358 -4.31 15.10 -15.15
C THR A 358 -4.99 13.78 -14.78
N LEU A 359 -4.92 13.35 -13.52
CA LEU A 359 -5.55 12.10 -13.07
C LEU A 359 -7.08 12.09 -13.30
N LYS A 360 -7.74 13.23 -13.15
CA LYS A 360 -9.19 13.38 -13.42
C LYS A 360 -9.58 13.18 -14.89
N LYS A 361 -8.65 13.30 -15.85
CA LYS A 361 -8.94 13.05 -17.27
C LYS A 361 -9.17 11.57 -17.54
N PHE A 362 -8.71 10.68 -16.66
CA PHE A 362 -8.85 9.25 -16.83
C PHE A 362 -10.30 8.83 -16.54
N THR A 363 -11.02 8.42 -17.59
CA THR A 363 -12.49 8.29 -17.58
C THR A 363 -13.01 7.05 -16.85
N ASP A 364 -12.23 5.97 -16.80
CA ASP A 364 -12.63 4.68 -16.20
C ASP A 364 -11.72 4.30 -15.01
N PRO A 365 -11.70 5.05 -13.90
CA PRO A 365 -10.99 4.62 -12.70
C PRO A 365 -11.72 3.45 -12.01
N PHE A 366 -11.01 2.74 -11.13
CA PHE A 366 -11.54 1.65 -10.31
C PHE A 366 -12.90 2.01 -9.65
N ASP A 367 -13.90 1.14 -9.78
CA ASP A 367 -15.24 1.36 -9.22
C ASP A 367 -15.31 0.86 -7.77
N GLU A 368 -15.12 1.79 -6.83
CA GLU A 368 -15.27 1.54 -5.39
C GLU A 368 -16.68 1.04 -5.03
N THR A 369 -17.70 1.42 -5.80
CA THR A 369 -19.10 1.16 -5.45
C THR A 369 -19.46 -0.31 -5.58
N GLU A 370 -18.62 -1.12 -6.23
CA GLU A 370 -18.75 -2.57 -6.26
C GLU A 370 -18.22 -3.25 -4.99
N MET A 371 -17.31 -2.59 -4.25
CA MET A 371 -16.78 -3.11 -2.98
C MET A 371 -17.76 -2.87 -1.83
N PHE A 372 -17.91 -3.88 -0.95
CA PHE A 372 -18.77 -3.82 0.23
C PHE A 372 -20.25 -3.55 -0.10
N THR A 373 -20.71 -4.04 -1.25
CA THR A 373 -22.12 -4.03 -1.62
C THR A 373 -22.87 -5.12 -0.85
N GLY A 374 -24.04 -4.81 -0.30
CA GLY A 374 -24.88 -5.78 0.39
C GLY A 374 -25.48 -5.26 1.70
N VAL A 375 -25.64 -6.17 2.66
CA VAL A 375 -26.15 -5.84 4.00
C VAL A 375 -25.10 -5.03 4.76
N GLU A 376 -25.46 -3.83 5.22
CA GLU A 376 -24.57 -2.88 5.91
C GLU A 376 -23.71 -3.52 7.01
N ALA A 377 -24.29 -4.46 7.78
CA ALA A 377 -23.58 -5.19 8.82
C ALA A 377 -22.41 -6.03 8.26
N THR A 378 -22.65 -6.78 7.18
CA THR A 378 -21.61 -7.60 6.52
C THR A 378 -20.57 -6.72 5.81
N ALA A 379 -21.01 -5.61 5.21
CA ALA A 379 -20.10 -4.62 4.62
C ALA A 379 -19.15 -4.03 5.66
N ARG A 380 -19.66 -3.68 6.85
CA ARG A 380 -18.87 -3.17 7.97
C ARG A 380 -17.90 -4.21 8.52
N GLU A 381 -18.33 -5.46 8.70
CA GLU A 381 -17.45 -6.56 9.11
C GLU A 381 -16.30 -6.78 8.11
N LEU A 382 -16.59 -6.74 6.81
CA LEU A 382 -15.56 -6.89 5.77
C LEU A 382 -14.58 -5.71 5.75
N ARG A 383 -15.04 -4.47 5.98
CA ARG A 383 -14.17 -3.29 6.10
C ARG A 383 -13.23 -3.41 7.29
N GLU A 384 -13.75 -3.86 8.43
CA GLU A 384 -12.96 -4.04 9.64
C GLU A 384 -11.93 -5.18 9.48
N GLU A 385 -12.33 -6.29 8.85
CA GLU A 385 -11.42 -7.38 8.51
C GLU A 385 -10.28 -6.86 7.59
N PHE A 386 -10.62 -6.05 6.58
CA PHE A 386 -9.64 -5.40 5.71
C PHE A 386 -8.64 -4.52 6.46
N ARG A 387 -9.15 -3.65 7.34
CA ARG A 387 -8.36 -2.75 8.16
C ARG A 387 -7.39 -3.54 9.04
N GLN A 388 -7.89 -4.57 9.71
CA GLN A 388 -7.09 -5.42 10.61
C GLN A 388 -5.98 -6.18 9.86
N HIS A 389 -6.26 -6.69 8.66
CA HIS A 389 -5.23 -7.38 7.87
C HIS A 389 -4.14 -6.43 7.40
N PHE A 390 -4.47 -5.22 6.94
CA PHE A 390 -3.45 -4.22 6.59
C PHE A 390 -2.64 -3.77 7.81
N PHE A 391 -3.28 -3.66 8.98
CA PHE A 391 -2.60 -3.36 10.23
C PHE A 391 -1.58 -4.45 10.59
N ASN A 392 -1.96 -5.72 10.48
CA ASN A 392 -1.05 -6.86 10.70
C ASN A 392 0.10 -6.88 9.69
N ILE A 393 -0.16 -6.61 8.41
CA ILE A 393 0.88 -6.54 7.37
C ILE A 393 1.86 -5.39 7.67
N SER A 394 1.38 -4.24 8.14
CA SER A 394 2.24 -3.14 8.60
C SER A 394 3.22 -3.59 9.68
N ARG A 395 2.76 -4.40 10.66
CA ARG A 395 3.61 -4.98 11.70
C ARG A 395 4.60 -6.01 11.17
N ILE A 396 4.25 -6.74 10.11
CA ILE A 396 5.18 -7.69 9.46
C ILE A 396 6.34 -6.94 8.77
N MET A 397 6.11 -5.71 8.28
CA MET A 397 7.18 -4.89 7.70
C MET A 397 8.30 -4.58 8.70
N ASP A 398 8.02 -4.61 10.01
CA ASP A 398 9.05 -4.50 11.05
C ASP A 398 10.03 -5.69 11.11
N CYS A 399 9.68 -6.80 10.47
CA CYS A 399 10.47 -8.04 10.46
C CYS A 399 11.39 -8.18 9.24
N VAL A 400 11.44 -7.16 8.37
CA VAL A 400 12.34 -7.15 7.21
C VAL A 400 13.76 -6.83 7.65
N GLY A 401 14.69 -7.78 7.46
CA GLY A 401 16.09 -7.63 7.92
C GLY A 401 16.98 -6.69 7.10
N CYS A 402 16.46 -6.09 6.02
CA CYS A 402 17.17 -5.12 5.19
C CYS A 402 16.55 -3.72 5.35
N ASP A 403 17.35 -2.72 5.74
CA ASP A 403 16.84 -1.39 6.10
C ASP A 403 16.13 -0.68 4.95
N LYS A 404 16.72 -0.67 3.74
CA LYS A 404 16.05 -0.08 2.56
C LYS A 404 14.77 -0.83 2.19
N CYS A 405 14.79 -2.16 2.23
CA CYS A 405 13.58 -2.95 1.94
C CYS A 405 12.49 -2.70 2.98
N ARG A 406 12.88 -2.55 4.25
CA ARG A 406 11.98 -2.23 5.35
C ARG A 406 11.39 -0.83 5.21
N LEU A 407 12.21 0.17 4.89
CA LEU A 407 11.78 1.54 4.63
C LEU A 407 10.71 1.60 3.53
N TRP A 408 11.02 1.04 2.36
CA TRP A 408 10.07 1.05 1.23
C TRP A 408 8.85 0.17 1.49
N GLY A 409 9.03 -0.99 2.14
CA GLY A 409 7.92 -1.87 2.53
C GLY A 409 6.93 -1.18 3.47
N LYS A 410 7.43 -0.47 4.49
CA LYS A 410 6.61 0.39 5.37
C LYS A 410 5.91 1.48 4.57
N LEU A 411 6.64 2.22 3.74
CA LEU A 411 6.10 3.35 2.99
C LEU A 411 5.02 2.93 1.98
N GLN A 412 5.22 1.84 1.24
CA GLN A 412 4.24 1.35 0.25
C GLN A 412 3.02 0.74 0.95
N THR A 413 3.21 0.02 2.06
CA THR A 413 2.08 -0.49 2.85
C THR A 413 1.27 0.65 3.47
N HIS A 414 1.94 1.70 3.97
CA HIS A 414 1.31 2.94 4.43
C HIS A 414 0.51 3.62 3.32
N GLY A 415 1.10 3.76 2.13
CA GLY A 415 0.43 4.39 0.99
C GLY A 415 -0.84 3.64 0.59
N MET A 416 -0.78 2.31 0.53
CA MET A 416 -1.96 1.48 0.28
C MET A 416 -3.00 1.59 1.42
N GLY A 417 -2.56 1.58 2.68
CA GLY A 417 -3.42 1.81 3.85
C GLY A 417 -4.14 3.17 3.80
N THR A 418 -3.42 4.21 3.40
CA THR A 418 -3.97 5.57 3.21
C THR A 418 -4.96 5.60 2.05
N ALA A 419 -4.66 4.90 0.95
CA ALA A 419 -5.59 4.77 -0.17
C ALA A 419 -6.89 4.08 0.27
N LEU A 420 -6.81 3.00 1.07
CA LEU A 420 -7.98 2.32 1.65
C LEU A 420 -8.76 3.27 2.57
N LYS A 421 -8.07 4.00 3.46
CA LYS A 421 -8.67 5.02 4.33
C LYS A 421 -9.48 6.03 3.51
N ILE A 422 -8.92 6.58 2.44
CA ILE A 422 -9.59 7.54 1.55
C ILE A 422 -10.79 6.92 0.82
N LEU A 423 -10.62 5.72 0.26
CA LEU A 423 -11.63 5.06 -0.55
C LEU A 423 -12.81 4.58 0.29
N PHE A 424 -12.60 4.21 1.55
CA PHE A 424 -13.69 3.72 2.41
C PHE A 424 -14.19 4.74 3.43
N SER A 425 -13.55 5.91 3.50
CA SER A 425 -14.13 7.07 4.18
C SER A 425 -15.23 7.71 3.32
N ASP A 426 -16.32 8.10 3.98
CA ASP A 426 -17.39 8.91 3.38
C ASP A 426 -16.96 10.37 3.27
N LEU A 427 -16.05 10.63 2.35
CA LEU A 427 -15.65 11.98 1.94
C LEU A 427 -16.80 12.62 1.15
N PRO A 428 -17.28 13.82 1.49
CA PRO A 428 -16.71 14.85 2.39
C PRO A 428 -17.49 15.03 3.71
N THR A 429 -18.33 14.07 4.10
CA THR A 429 -19.35 14.21 5.16
C THR A 429 -18.98 13.47 6.45
N SER A 430 -17.71 13.53 6.86
CA SER A 430 -17.23 12.91 8.11
C SER A 430 -17.93 13.40 9.39
N HIS A 431 -18.85 14.36 9.30
CA HIS A 431 -19.84 14.60 10.33
C HIS A 431 -21.00 13.60 10.23
N TYR A 432 -20.77 12.32 10.52
CA TYR A 432 -21.91 11.50 10.93
C TYR A 432 -22.28 11.89 12.35
N LYS A 433 -23.41 12.59 12.49
CA LYS A 433 -24.09 12.65 13.78
C LYS A 433 -24.73 11.28 13.98
N THR A 434 -24.19 10.46 14.87
CA THR A 434 -24.94 9.31 15.40
C THR A 434 -26.23 9.84 16.03
N GLN A 435 -27.29 9.03 16.08
CA GLN A 435 -28.58 9.45 16.66
C GLN A 435 -28.43 9.96 18.11
N ASP A 436 -27.35 9.56 18.79
CA ASP A 436 -26.98 9.97 20.15
C ASP A 436 -26.23 11.32 20.23
N GLY A 437 -26.09 12.05 19.13
CA GLY A 437 -25.52 13.41 19.10
C GLY A 437 -23.98 13.47 19.08
N ILE A 438 -23.29 12.34 18.94
CA ILE A 438 -21.83 12.25 18.87
C ILE A 438 -21.35 12.77 17.51
N VAL A 439 -20.40 13.71 17.52
CA VAL A 439 -19.81 14.33 16.31
C VAL A 439 -18.45 13.69 16.07
N HIS A 440 -18.33 12.86 15.03
CA HIS A 440 -17.02 12.35 14.62
C HIS A 440 -16.09 13.50 14.17
N PRO A 441 -14.78 13.42 14.48
CA PRO A 441 -13.81 14.38 14.00
C PRO A 441 -13.78 14.38 12.45
N PRO A 442 -13.53 15.55 11.83
CA PRO A 442 -13.48 15.62 10.37
C PRO A 442 -12.35 14.74 9.84
N PHE A 443 -12.58 14.09 8.70
CA PHE A 443 -11.57 13.31 7.98
C PHE A 443 -10.29 14.13 7.83
N GLN A 444 -9.20 13.60 8.35
CA GLN A 444 -7.90 14.23 8.33
C GLN A 444 -6.83 13.21 7.92
N LEU A 445 -5.88 13.70 7.12
CA LEU A 445 -4.68 12.95 6.78
C LEU A 445 -3.48 13.58 7.46
N THR A 446 -2.65 12.74 8.09
CA THR A 446 -1.33 13.15 8.59
C THR A 446 -0.38 13.43 7.43
N ARG A 447 0.72 14.11 7.72
CA ARG A 447 1.74 14.35 6.69
C ARG A 447 2.30 13.04 6.15
N ASN A 448 2.63 12.09 7.02
CA ASN A 448 3.16 10.80 6.59
C ASN A 448 2.16 9.99 5.75
N GLU A 449 0.86 10.06 6.02
CA GLU A 449 -0.18 9.47 5.16
C GLU A 449 -0.15 10.11 3.76
N VAL A 450 -0.08 11.44 3.67
CA VAL A 450 0.01 12.13 2.37
C VAL A 450 1.29 11.77 1.63
N VAL A 451 2.44 11.80 2.30
CA VAL A 451 3.73 11.49 1.66
C VAL A 451 3.78 10.04 1.20
N SER A 452 3.34 9.10 2.03
CA SER A 452 3.35 7.68 1.70
C SER A 452 2.42 7.35 0.52
N LEU A 453 1.23 7.94 0.47
CA LEU A 453 0.30 7.76 -0.66
C LEU A 453 0.92 8.21 -1.99
N PHE A 454 1.48 9.42 -2.03
CA PHE A 454 2.08 9.94 -3.27
C PHE A 454 3.35 9.18 -3.68
N GLN A 455 4.19 8.79 -2.72
CA GLN A 455 5.39 8.02 -2.98
C GLN A 455 5.05 6.59 -3.44
N SER A 456 4.06 5.94 -2.83
CA SER A 456 3.54 4.63 -3.23
C SER A 456 3.02 4.67 -4.67
N PHE A 457 2.17 5.65 -5.00
CA PHE A 457 1.65 5.83 -6.35
C PHE A 457 2.78 6.08 -7.36
N GLY A 458 3.77 6.87 -6.95
CA GLY A 458 5.02 7.07 -7.66
C GLY A 458 5.79 5.79 -7.98
N ARG A 459 5.82 4.81 -7.05
CA ARG A 459 6.47 3.52 -7.26
C ARG A 459 5.72 2.69 -8.30
N TYR A 460 4.40 2.60 -8.22
CA TYR A 460 3.61 1.87 -9.23
C TYR A 460 3.68 2.52 -10.61
N ALA A 461 3.62 3.85 -10.68
CA ALA A 461 3.86 4.61 -11.90
C ALA A 461 5.25 4.32 -12.51
N SER A 462 6.28 4.22 -11.65
CA SER A 462 7.61 3.81 -12.07
C SER A 462 7.64 2.36 -12.56
N SER A 463 6.99 1.43 -11.86
CA SER A 463 6.93 0.02 -12.28
C SER A 463 6.27 -0.14 -13.65
N ILE A 464 5.18 0.59 -13.93
CA ILE A 464 4.51 0.58 -15.24
C ILE A 464 5.46 1.07 -16.34
N ARG A 465 6.17 2.19 -16.10
CA ARG A 465 7.20 2.67 -17.04
C ARG A 465 8.28 1.62 -17.28
N GLU A 466 8.75 0.98 -16.21
CA GLU A 466 9.77 -0.06 -16.29
C GLU A 466 9.28 -1.31 -17.06
N VAL A 467 8.00 -1.67 -16.99
CA VAL A 467 7.40 -2.72 -17.83
C VAL A 467 7.53 -2.37 -19.31
N ASP A 468 7.27 -1.12 -19.71
CA ASP A 468 7.43 -0.69 -21.11
C ASP A 468 8.91 -0.72 -21.54
N GLU A 469 9.83 -0.32 -20.67
CA GLU A 469 11.26 -0.43 -20.96
C GLU A 469 11.71 -1.89 -21.10
N PHE A 470 11.20 -2.81 -20.26
CA PHE A 470 11.44 -4.23 -20.45
C PHE A 470 10.84 -4.73 -21.77
N ARG A 471 9.63 -4.28 -22.13
CA ARG A 471 9.01 -4.63 -23.41
C ARG A 471 9.92 -4.29 -24.58
N ARG A 472 10.45 -3.06 -24.64
CA ARG A 472 11.35 -2.59 -25.70
C ARG A 472 12.69 -3.34 -25.79
N VAL A 473 13.20 -3.85 -24.66
CA VAL A 473 14.47 -4.59 -24.64
C VAL A 473 14.28 -6.07 -25.01
N LEU A 474 13.06 -6.59 -24.82
CA LEU A 474 12.74 -7.99 -25.09
C LEU A 474 12.14 -8.24 -26.48
N THR A 475 11.50 -7.24 -27.08
CA THR A 475 11.02 -7.23 -28.47
C THR A 475 12.05 -6.63 -29.39
#